data_AF-A0A0N1DW33-F1
#
_entry.id   AF-A0A0N1DW33-F1
#
_cell.length_a   1.000
_cell.length_b   1.000
_cell.length_c   1.000
_cell.angle_alpha   90.00
_cell.angle_beta   90.00
_cell.angle_gamma   90.00
#
_symmetry.space_group_name_H-M   'P 1'
#
loop_
_entity.id
_entity.type
_entity.pdbx_description
1 polymer ?
#
loop_
_entity_poly.entity_id
_entity_poly.type
_entity_poly.pdbx_seq_one_letter_code
_entity_poly.pdbx_strand_id
1 'polypeptide(L)'
;MQKQIPKPANWQDFESLCKLLWGEIWSYPEIKKNGRTGQPQCGVDVYGRSDGALIGIQCKGKDDAIGAILSKTEIDTEIAKAKNFKPQLKKLYFATTANKDVRIEEYIRIKDDENQSANSFEIHLFDWEDIADLLRMNKRCYEWHMNQQNYQVNFDINIGFEDGQHQMDIDIKREKYIHYLSHKPIPQPKLPAYFKTPSALGFLNSSTYKSLMRSVDFMQSLNENRINRSYINFCLRIENSGEVPISNYKIEIAFGGGIEELKFDKVYEKTMMDFNGRNFTINRPGNFTWQIVARANVLVPLDKEIYRSFSIRPSEEQGTLIMNYKLLSSEYTKEGKLEINYKTVNIVERKYYIIPAEEKERQEISYKDYFETENEDR
;
A
#
# COMPACT_ATOMS: atom_id res chain seq x y z
N MET A 1 -23.35 -18.70 2.48
CA MET A 1 -22.58 -19.53 1.54
C MET A 1 -21.20 -19.74 2.12
N GLN A 2 -20.83 -20.99 2.40
CA GLN A 2 -19.46 -21.31 2.81
C GLN A 2 -18.56 -21.21 1.58
N LYS A 3 -17.44 -20.48 1.68
CA LYS A 3 -16.47 -20.35 0.57
C LYS A 3 -15.91 -21.74 0.25
N GLN A 4 -15.93 -22.16 -1.02
CA GLN A 4 -15.31 -23.41 -1.44
C GLN A 4 -13.79 -23.33 -1.23
N ILE A 5 -13.20 -24.43 -0.78
CA ILE A 5 -11.74 -24.53 -0.66
C ILE A 5 -11.18 -24.67 -2.09
N PRO A 6 -10.23 -23.82 -2.52
CA PRO A 6 -9.64 -23.90 -3.83
C PRO A 6 -8.82 -25.19 -3.99
N LYS A 7 -8.90 -25.81 -5.16
CA LYS A 7 -8.08 -26.98 -5.53
C LYS A 7 -6.61 -26.57 -5.72
N PRO A 8 -5.64 -27.46 -5.45
CA PRO A 8 -4.24 -27.20 -5.75
C PRO A 8 -4.01 -26.90 -7.23
N ALA A 9 -3.12 -25.95 -7.53
CA ALA A 9 -2.84 -25.50 -8.90
C ALA A 9 -2.10 -26.54 -9.76
N ASN A 10 -1.38 -27.46 -9.14
CA ASN A 10 -0.66 -28.53 -9.84
C ASN A 10 -0.71 -29.85 -9.05
N TRP A 11 -0.35 -30.93 -9.73
CA TRP A 11 -0.44 -32.28 -9.17
C TRP A 11 0.60 -32.55 -8.06
N GLN A 12 1.76 -31.88 -8.09
CA GLN A 12 2.79 -32.02 -7.06
C GLN A 12 2.35 -31.43 -5.72
N ASP A 13 1.68 -30.29 -5.76
CA ASP A 13 1.08 -29.65 -4.59
C ASP A 13 -0.06 -30.49 -4.04
N PHE A 14 -0.87 -31.09 -4.92
CA PHE A 14 -1.91 -32.02 -4.50
C PHE A 14 -1.34 -33.25 -3.79
N GLU A 15 -0.28 -33.89 -4.30
CA GLU A 15 0.38 -34.99 -3.60
C GLU A 15 0.93 -34.55 -2.23
N SER A 16 1.49 -33.34 -2.15
CA SER A 16 2.01 -32.79 -0.90
C SER A 16 0.89 -32.57 0.12
N LEU A 17 -0.25 -32.05 -0.34
CA LEU A 17 -1.47 -31.91 0.44
C LEU A 17 -1.97 -33.26 0.95
N CYS A 18 -2.05 -34.27 0.07
CA CYS A 18 -2.47 -35.63 0.43
C CYS A 18 -1.54 -36.21 1.51
N LYS A 19 -0.22 -36.12 1.30
CA LYS A 19 0.77 -36.56 2.29
C LYS A 19 0.54 -35.90 3.65
N LEU A 20 0.33 -34.59 3.69
CA LEU A 20 0.12 -33.87 4.94
C LEU A 20 -1.20 -34.28 5.61
N LEU A 21 -2.29 -34.30 4.85
CA LEU A 21 -3.64 -34.59 5.32
C LEU A 21 -3.75 -35.99 5.92
N TRP A 22 -3.36 -37.02 5.18
CA TRP A 22 -3.43 -38.39 5.69
C TRP A 22 -2.38 -38.68 6.75
N GLY A 23 -1.23 -37.99 6.75
CA GLY A 23 -0.28 -38.05 7.86
C GLY A 23 -0.89 -37.57 9.19
N GLU A 24 -1.70 -36.51 9.15
CA GLU A 24 -2.43 -36.00 10.31
C GLU A 24 -3.57 -36.94 10.71
N ILE A 25 -4.42 -37.35 9.76
CA ILE A 25 -5.56 -38.26 10.02
C ILE A 25 -5.10 -39.60 10.62
N TRP A 26 -4.03 -40.18 10.09
CA TRP A 26 -3.51 -41.46 10.57
C TRP A 26 -2.63 -41.32 11.82
N SER A 27 -2.37 -40.09 12.28
CA SER A 27 -1.36 -39.81 13.32
C SER A 27 -0.01 -40.47 13.00
N TYR A 28 0.39 -40.46 11.73
CA TYR A 28 1.58 -41.15 11.22
C TYR A 28 2.51 -40.17 10.49
N PRO A 29 3.46 -39.54 11.22
CA PRO A 29 4.34 -38.52 10.65
C PRO A 29 5.33 -39.06 9.62
N GLU A 30 5.60 -40.37 9.60
CA GLU A 30 6.50 -41.02 8.65
C GLU A 30 5.82 -41.38 7.31
N ILE A 31 4.63 -40.85 7.02
CA ILE A 31 4.02 -40.92 5.69
C ILE A 31 4.97 -40.32 4.64
N LYS A 32 5.08 -40.96 3.48
CA LYS A 32 6.09 -40.61 2.45
C LYS A 32 5.50 -40.58 1.05
N LYS A 33 6.02 -39.67 0.22
CA LYS A 33 5.88 -39.78 -1.24
C LYS A 33 6.74 -40.94 -1.73
N ASN A 34 6.23 -41.72 -2.68
CA ASN A 34 6.87 -42.90 -3.22
C ASN A 34 7.73 -42.53 -4.42
N GLY A 35 9.06 -42.55 -4.28
CA GLY A 35 9.96 -42.27 -5.40
C GLY A 35 9.83 -40.88 -6.01
N ARG A 36 10.47 -40.68 -7.17
CA ARG A 36 10.38 -39.45 -7.97
C ARG A 36 9.61 -39.69 -9.27
N THR A 37 9.12 -38.61 -9.88
CA THR A 37 8.49 -38.62 -11.20
C THR A 37 9.32 -39.42 -12.21
N GLY A 38 8.68 -40.33 -12.93
CA GLY A 38 9.33 -41.17 -13.95
C GLY A 38 9.92 -42.48 -13.42
N GLN A 39 9.88 -42.74 -12.10
CA GLN A 39 10.17 -44.07 -11.57
C GLN A 39 8.93 -44.95 -11.53
N PRO A 40 9.07 -46.29 -11.63
CA PRO A 40 7.96 -47.21 -11.38
C PRO A 40 7.48 -47.09 -9.92
N GLN A 41 6.35 -46.43 -9.72
CA GLN A 41 5.75 -46.21 -8.40
C GLN A 41 4.66 -47.24 -8.04
N CYS A 42 4.46 -48.24 -8.90
CA CYS A 42 3.44 -49.28 -8.74
C CYS A 42 2.03 -48.72 -8.44
N GLY A 43 1.66 -47.57 -9.03
CA GLY A 43 0.33 -46.99 -8.82
C GLY A 43 0.08 -46.50 -7.38
N VAL A 44 1.14 -46.10 -6.67
CA VAL A 44 1.07 -45.53 -5.32
C VAL A 44 2.00 -44.33 -5.26
N ASP A 45 1.46 -43.12 -5.11
CA ASP A 45 2.22 -41.87 -5.06
C ASP A 45 2.61 -41.50 -3.62
N VAL A 46 1.78 -41.85 -2.64
CA VAL A 46 2.04 -41.65 -1.20
C VAL A 46 1.73 -42.94 -0.46
N TYR A 47 2.51 -43.28 0.55
CA TYR A 47 2.23 -44.43 1.41
C TYR A 47 2.55 -44.13 2.87
N GLY A 48 1.85 -44.82 3.76
CA GLY A 48 2.03 -44.71 5.20
C GLY A 48 1.38 -45.89 5.92
N ARG A 49 1.26 -45.77 7.24
CA ARG A 49 0.57 -46.76 8.08
C ARG A 49 -0.50 -46.11 8.92
N SER A 50 -1.59 -46.84 9.12
CA SER A 50 -2.64 -46.53 10.09
C SER A 50 -3.04 -47.84 10.76
N ASP A 51 -3.07 -47.86 12.09
CA ASP A 51 -3.35 -49.07 12.90
C ASP A 51 -2.51 -50.30 12.49
N GLY A 52 -1.23 -50.07 12.15
CA GLY A 52 -0.30 -51.10 11.70
C GLY A 52 -0.49 -51.58 10.26
N ALA A 53 -1.60 -51.25 9.61
CA ALA A 53 -1.89 -51.58 8.22
C ALA A 53 -1.13 -50.65 7.26
N LEU A 54 -0.57 -51.19 6.18
CA LEU A 54 0.08 -50.41 5.13
C LEU A 54 -0.97 -49.87 4.15
N ILE A 55 -0.99 -48.56 3.96
CA ILE A 55 -1.96 -47.88 3.10
C ILE A 55 -1.20 -47.11 2.02
N GLY A 56 -1.64 -47.28 0.77
CA GLY A 56 -1.18 -46.52 -0.38
C GLY A 56 -2.22 -45.50 -0.81
N ILE A 57 -1.77 -44.38 -1.36
CA ILE A 57 -2.61 -43.33 -1.93
C ILE A 57 -2.14 -43.09 -3.37
N GLN A 58 -3.06 -43.20 -4.32
CA GLN A 58 -2.88 -42.76 -5.69
C GLN A 58 -3.53 -41.39 -5.83
N CYS A 59 -2.72 -40.38 -6.10
CA CYS A 59 -3.14 -39.00 -6.31
C CYS A 59 -3.40 -38.75 -7.80
N LYS A 60 -4.52 -38.10 -8.11
CA LYS A 60 -4.87 -37.68 -9.48
C LYS A 60 -5.34 -36.23 -9.47
N GLY A 61 -4.41 -35.32 -9.74
CA GLY A 61 -4.71 -33.91 -10.04
C GLY A 61 -5.39 -33.81 -11.40
N LYS A 62 -6.61 -33.30 -11.41
CA LYS A 62 -7.44 -33.02 -12.59
C LYS A 62 -7.66 -31.51 -12.68
N ASP A 63 -7.56 -31.01 -13.91
CA ASP A 63 -7.78 -29.60 -14.23
C ASP A 63 -9.27 -29.34 -14.50
N ASP A 64 -9.86 -28.42 -13.74
CA ASP A 64 -11.25 -28.01 -13.86
C ASP A 64 -11.52 -27.27 -15.17
N ALA A 65 -10.52 -26.60 -15.75
CA ALA A 65 -10.67 -25.86 -17.01
C ALA A 65 -10.99 -26.77 -18.20
N ILE A 66 -10.66 -28.07 -18.09
CA ILE A 66 -10.84 -29.07 -19.15
C ILE A 66 -11.91 -30.11 -18.74
N GLY A 67 -12.50 -29.98 -17.55
CA GLY A 67 -13.51 -30.92 -17.04
C GLY A 67 -12.96 -32.35 -16.93
N ALA A 68 -11.68 -32.50 -16.58
CA ALA A 68 -11.02 -33.80 -16.58
C ALA A 68 -11.58 -34.71 -15.47
N ILE A 69 -12.17 -35.85 -15.84
CA ILE A 69 -12.75 -36.82 -14.90
C ILE A 69 -11.75 -37.98 -14.67
N LEU A 70 -11.80 -38.60 -13.50
CA LEU A 70 -11.13 -39.88 -13.26
C LEU A 70 -11.81 -40.98 -14.08
N SER A 71 -11.07 -41.65 -14.97
CA SER A 71 -11.66 -42.66 -15.87
C SER A 71 -11.59 -44.08 -15.30
N LYS A 72 -12.55 -44.95 -15.69
CA LYS A 72 -12.56 -46.37 -15.30
C LYS A 72 -11.28 -47.10 -15.71
N THR A 73 -10.78 -46.85 -16.92
CA THR A 73 -9.54 -47.45 -17.43
C THR A 73 -8.32 -47.01 -16.63
N GLU A 74 -8.28 -45.74 -16.20
CA GLU A 74 -7.22 -45.23 -15.32
C GLU A 74 -7.27 -45.94 -13.96
N ILE A 75 -8.45 -46.09 -13.36
CA ILE A 75 -8.66 -46.82 -12.11
C ILE A 75 -8.17 -48.28 -12.22
N ASP A 76 -8.62 -49.02 -13.24
CA ASP A 76 -8.20 -50.41 -13.47
C ASP A 76 -6.67 -50.53 -13.60
N THR A 77 -6.07 -49.59 -14.33
CA THR A 77 -4.63 -49.56 -14.56
C THR A 77 -3.85 -49.35 -13.25
N GLU A 78 -4.28 -48.40 -12.41
CA GLU A 78 -3.58 -48.15 -11.15
C GLU A 78 -3.81 -49.27 -10.12
N ILE A 79 -5.01 -49.88 -10.07
CA ILE A 79 -5.26 -51.07 -9.23
C ILE A 79 -4.32 -52.22 -9.62
N ALA A 80 -4.20 -52.49 -10.94
CA ALA A 80 -3.33 -53.55 -11.44
C ALA A 80 -1.85 -53.31 -11.08
N LYS A 81 -1.39 -52.06 -11.12
CA LYS A 81 -0.03 -51.70 -10.67
C LYS A 81 0.13 -51.86 -9.16
N ALA A 82 -0.84 -51.41 -8.37
CA ALA A 82 -0.81 -51.44 -6.90
C ALA A 82 -0.75 -52.86 -6.32
N LYS A 83 -1.25 -53.86 -7.04
CA LYS A 83 -1.07 -55.29 -6.69
C LYS A 83 0.40 -55.72 -6.60
N ASN A 84 1.30 -55.01 -7.29
CA ASN A 84 2.74 -55.28 -7.27
C ASN A 84 3.50 -54.47 -6.22
N PHE A 85 2.83 -53.59 -5.46
CA PHE A 85 3.45 -52.82 -4.39
C PHE A 85 3.97 -53.74 -3.28
N LYS A 86 5.19 -53.49 -2.80
CA LYS A 86 5.85 -54.30 -1.78
C LYS A 86 6.29 -53.43 -0.58
N PRO A 87 6.00 -53.85 0.67
CA PRO A 87 5.13 -54.98 1.05
C PRO A 87 3.67 -54.76 0.62
N GLN A 88 2.86 -55.82 0.62
CA GLN A 88 1.47 -55.74 0.15
C GLN A 88 0.67 -54.70 0.93
N LEU A 89 -0.13 -53.91 0.22
CA LEU A 89 -1.07 -52.96 0.82
C LEU A 89 -2.21 -53.70 1.52
N LYS A 90 -2.77 -53.08 2.55
CA LYS A 90 -4.08 -53.44 3.11
C LYS A 90 -5.19 -52.59 2.51
N LYS A 91 -4.89 -51.33 2.18
CA LYS A 91 -5.83 -50.39 1.54
C LYS A 91 -5.13 -49.55 0.47
N LEU A 92 -5.85 -49.20 -0.58
CA LEU A 92 -5.48 -48.25 -1.62
C LEU A 92 -6.53 -47.14 -1.67
N TYR A 93 -6.11 -45.89 -1.49
CA TYR A 93 -6.96 -44.72 -1.58
C TYR A 93 -6.72 -44.02 -2.92
N PHE A 94 -7.76 -43.83 -3.71
CA PHE A 94 -7.76 -42.90 -4.84
C PHE A 94 -8.13 -41.52 -4.32
N ALA A 95 -7.19 -40.57 -4.37
CA ALA A 95 -7.43 -39.17 -4.05
C ALA A 95 -7.46 -38.36 -5.34
N THR A 96 -8.50 -37.57 -5.58
CA THR A 96 -8.59 -36.75 -6.80
C THR A 96 -9.10 -35.34 -6.53
N THR A 97 -8.65 -34.37 -7.34
CA THR A 97 -9.22 -33.02 -7.36
C THR A 97 -10.46 -32.92 -8.25
N ALA A 98 -10.88 -34.01 -8.90
CA ALA A 98 -12.17 -34.04 -9.59
C ALA A 98 -13.33 -33.94 -8.59
N ASN A 99 -14.44 -33.37 -9.05
CA ASN A 99 -15.67 -33.35 -8.28
C ASN A 99 -16.29 -34.76 -8.22
N LYS A 100 -17.17 -34.99 -7.25
CA LYS A 100 -17.91 -36.25 -7.12
C LYS A 100 -18.59 -36.68 -8.43
N ASP A 101 -18.41 -37.95 -8.79
CA ASP A 101 -19.12 -38.61 -9.91
C ASP A 101 -19.71 -39.95 -9.45
N VAL A 102 -21.03 -40.03 -9.41
CA VAL A 102 -21.79 -41.21 -8.99
C VAL A 102 -21.38 -42.49 -9.74
N ARG A 103 -21.01 -42.38 -11.02
CA ARG A 103 -20.63 -43.54 -11.86
C ARG A 103 -19.24 -44.05 -11.49
N ILE A 104 -18.36 -43.16 -11.04
CA ILE A 104 -17.01 -43.50 -10.60
C ILE A 104 -17.05 -44.05 -9.17
N GLU A 105 -17.83 -43.45 -8.28
CA GLU A 105 -18.06 -43.98 -6.93
C GLU A 105 -18.65 -45.40 -6.99
N GLU A 106 -19.69 -45.64 -7.81
CA GLU A 106 -20.26 -46.97 -8.01
C GLU A 106 -19.22 -47.96 -8.54
N TYR A 107 -18.41 -47.53 -9.49
CA TYR A 107 -17.38 -48.37 -10.07
C TYR A 107 -16.28 -48.74 -9.06
N ILE A 108 -15.85 -47.80 -8.21
CA ILE A 108 -14.90 -48.08 -7.13
C ILE A 108 -15.48 -49.09 -6.14
N ARG A 109 -16.77 -48.98 -5.76
CA ARG A 109 -17.43 -49.96 -4.88
C ARG A 109 -17.42 -51.37 -5.47
N ILE A 110 -17.70 -51.51 -6.77
CA ILE A 110 -17.65 -52.81 -7.46
C ILE A 110 -16.21 -53.34 -7.47
N LYS A 111 -15.22 -52.48 -7.79
CA LYS A 111 -13.81 -52.87 -7.82
C LYS A 111 -13.27 -53.27 -6.46
N ASP A 112 -13.71 -52.61 -5.41
CA ASP A 112 -13.37 -52.96 -4.03
C ASP A 112 -13.88 -54.36 -3.68
N ASP A 113 -15.16 -54.66 -3.96
CA ASP A 113 -15.75 -55.99 -3.72
C ASP A 113 -15.03 -57.10 -4.50
N GLU A 114 -14.72 -56.87 -5.79
CA GLU A 114 -13.93 -57.78 -6.61
C GLU A 114 -12.53 -58.02 -6.02
N ASN A 115 -11.85 -56.95 -5.56
CA ASN A 115 -10.48 -57.04 -5.07
C ASN A 115 -10.40 -57.70 -3.70
N GLN A 116 -11.35 -57.42 -2.81
CA GLN A 116 -11.46 -58.07 -1.51
C GLN A 116 -11.84 -59.55 -1.63
N SER A 117 -12.76 -59.90 -2.55
CA SER A 117 -13.10 -61.30 -2.86
C SER A 117 -11.90 -62.10 -3.36
N ALA A 118 -10.92 -61.43 -3.96
CA ALA A 118 -9.64 -62.01 -4.37
C ALA A 118 -8.57 -62.02 -3.25
N ASN A 119 -8.95 -61.78 -1.99
CA ASN A 119 -8.05 -61.63 -0.82
C ASN A 119 -6.95 -60.57 -1.03
N SER A 120 -7.27 -59.48 -1.73
CA SER A 120 -6.36 -58.35 -1.95
C SER A 120 -6.69 -57.18 -1.01
N PHE A 121 -6.22 -55.97 -1.33
CA PHE A 121 -6.44 -54.75 -0.54
C PHE A 121 -7.82 -54.12 -0.75
N GLU A 122 -8.30 -53.36 0.23
CA GLU A 122 -9.50 -52.52 0.10
C GLU A 122 -9.22 -51.32 -0.81
N ILE A 123 -10.24 -50.84 -1.55
CA ILE A 123 -10.15 -49.70 -2.46
C ILE A 123 -11.15 -48.63 -2.03
N HIS A 124 -10.66 -47.41 -1.82
CA HIS A 124 -11.49 -46.26 -1.41
C HIS A 124 -11.28 -45.08 -2.36
N LEU A 125 -12.29 -44.23 -2.51
CA LEU A 125 -12.23 -43.00 -3.30
C LEU A 125 -12.46 -41.79 -2.39
N PHE A 126 -11.65 -40.75 -2.61
CA PHE A 126 -11.77 -39.44 -1.98
C PHE A 126 -11.75 -38.38 -3.08
N ASP A 127 -12.93 -37.85 -3.36
CA ASP A 127 -13.12 -36.76 -4.32
C ASP A 127 -12.73 -35.42 -3.69
N TRP A 128 -12.71 -34.34 -4.48
CA TRP A 128 -12.34 -33.03 -3.93
C TRP A 128 -13.24 -32.59 -2.78
N GLU A 129 -14.54 -32.86 -2.87
CA GLU A 129 -15.50 -32.55 -1.81
C GLU A 129 -15.17 -33.31 -0.51
N ASP A 130 -14.83 -34.59 -0.59
CA ASP A 130 -14.45 -35.40 0.57
C ASP A 130 -13.14 -34.88 1.19
N ILE A 131 -12.15 -34.57 0.33
CA ILE A 131 -10.86 -34.01 0.76
C ILE A 131 -11.06 -32.64 1.41
N ALA A 132 -11.93 -31.79 0.85
CA ALA A 132 -12.25 -30.48 1.40
C ALA A 132 -12.92 -30.59 2.78
N ASP A 133 -13.81 -31.56 2.99
CA ASP A 133 -14.40 -31.83 4.30
C ASP A 133 -13.37 -32.35 5.30
N LEU A 134 -12.49 -33.27 4.87
CA LEU A 134 -11.37 -33.71 5.69
C LEU A 134 -10.44 -32.55 6.07
N LEU A 135 -10.15 -31.63 5.14
CA LEU A 135 -9.34 -30.44 5.45
C LEU A 135 -10.01 -29.58 6.51
N ARG A 136 -11.33 -29.32 6.41
CA ARG A 136 -12.06 -28.55 7.42
C ARG A 136 -12.00 -29.17 8.81
N MET A 137 -11.95 -30.50 8.88
CA MET A 137 -11.82 -31.26 10.13
C MET A 137 -10.39 -31.26 10.69
N ASN A 138 -9.38 -30.95 9.88
CA ASN A 138 -7.96 -31.00 10.23
C ASN A 138 -7.34 -29.60 10.11
N LYS A 139 -7.46 -28.79 11.17
CA LYS A 139 -7.13 -27.36 11.18
C LYS A 139 -5.72 -27.05 10.67
N ARG A 140 -4.71 -27.83 11.07
CA ARG A 140 -3.33 -27.60 10.67
C ARG A 140 -3.14 -27.81 9.16
N CYS A 141 -3.73 -28.87 8.61
CA CYS A 141 -3.71 -29.12 7.16
C CYS A 141 -4.44 -28.02 6.38
N TYR A 142 -5.60 -27.57 6.88
CA TYR A 142 -6.35 -26.47 6.28
C TYR A 142 -5.54 -25.17 6.24
N GLU A 143 -4.93 -24.77 7.37
CA GLU A 143 -4.09 -23.57 7.44
C GLU A 143 -2.88 -23.68 6.52
N TRP A 144 -2.21 -24.83 6.48
CA TRP A 144 -1.11 -25.07 5.55
C TRP A 144 -1.56 -24.91 4.09
N HIS A 145 -2.68 -25.54 3.70
CA HIS A 145 -3.20 -25.47 2.34
C HIS A 145 -3.56 -24.03 1.96
N MET A 146 -4.36 -23.35 2.78
CA MET A 146 -4.76 -21.97 2.51
C MET A 146 -3.56 -21.02 2.44
N ASN A 147 -2.53 -21.24 3.26
CA ASN A 147 -1.29 -20.48 3.18
C ASN A 147 -0.56 -20.74 1.87
N GLN A 148 -0.41 -21.98 1.42
CA GLN A 148 0.22 -22.30 0.13
C GLN A 148 -0.52 -21.65 -1.04
N GLN A 149 -1.86 -21.61 -1.01
CA GLN A 149 -2.66 -20.93 -2.02
C GLN A 149 -2.46 -19.40 -2.00
N ASN A 150 -2.21 -18.81 -0.83
CA ASN A 150 -1.94 -17.38 -0.68
C ASN A 150 -0.46 -17.01 -0.93
N TYR A 151 0.48 -17.97 -0.87
CA TYR A 151 1.93 -17.74 -0.90
C TYR A 151 2.52 -17.43 -2.29
N GLN A 152 1.70 -17.36 -3.35
CA GLN A 152 2.16 -16.96 -4.69
C GLN A 152 1.92 -15.48 -5.02
N VAL A 153 1.51 -14.65 -4.05
CA VAL A 153 1.15 -13.25 -4.29
C VAL A 153 1.66 -12.35 -3.16
N ASN A 154 2.87 -11.79 -3.33
CA ASN A 154 3.43 -10.82 -2.38
C ASN A 154 2.97 -9.40 -2.71
N PHE A 155 1.89 -8.92 -2.07
CA PHE A 155 1.54 -7.50 -2.10
C PHE A 155 2.46 -6.70 -1.16
N ASP A 156 3.08 -5.63 -1.67
CA ASP A 156 3.76 -4.66 -0.83
C ASP A 156 3.76 -3.27 -1.48
N ILE A 157 3.77 -2.23 -0.65
CA ILE A 157 3.82 -0.85 -1.12
C ILE A 157 4.71 -0.01 -0.20
N ASN A 158 5.59 0.79 -0.78
CA ASN A 158 6.36 1.77 -0.03
C ASN A 158 5.72 3.16 -0.21
N ILE A 159 5.41 3.81 0.91
CA ILE A 159 4.94 5.19 0.94
C ILE A 159 5.97 5.99 1.71
N GLY A 160 6.52 7.02 1.07
CA GLY A 160 7.54 7.91 1.64
C GLY A 160 7.44 9.32 1.10
N PHE A 161 8.41 10.16 1.46
CA PHE A 161 8.60 11.48 0.86
C PHE A 161 9.19 11.36 -0.56
N GLU A 162 9.48 12.48 -1.22
CA GLU A 162 9.92 12.52 -2.63
C GLU A 162 11.16 11.66 -2.91
N ASP A 163 12.07 11.56 -1.94
CA ASP A 163 13.29 10.73 -1.96
C ASP A 163 13.05 9.26 -1.56
N GLY A 164 11.82 8.90 -1.20
CA GLY A 164 11.43 7.58 -0.71
C GLY A 164 11.70 7.34 0.77
N GLN A 165 12.22 8.31 1.52
CA GLN A 165 12.46 8.19 2.96
C GLN A 165 11.15 8.32 3.76
N HIS A 166 11.16 7.81 4.99
CA HIS A 166 10.03 7.95 5.92
C HIS A 166 10.18 9.14 6.88
N GLN A 167 11.30 9.85 6.79
CA GLN A 167 11.61 11.02 7.59
C GLN A 167 12.13 12.15 6.69
N MET A 168 11.75 13.39 7.01
CA MET A 168 12.35 14.59 6.42
C MET A 168 12.64 15.65 7.48
N ASP A 169 13.69 16.44 7.24
CA ASP A 169 14.08 17.58 8.07
C ASP A 169 13.97 18.86 7.25
N ILE A 170 13.28 19.88 7.76
CA ILE A 170 13.03 21.11 7.01
C ILE A 170 13.05 22.39 7.87
N ASP A 171 13.74 23.40 7.37
CA ASP A 171 13.68 24.75 7.92
C ASP A 171 12.61 25.58 7.18
N ILE A 172 11.66 26.13 7.93
CA ILE A 172 10.65 27.07 7.41
C ILE A 172 10.95 28.49 7.87
N LYS A 173 10.57 29.49 7.08
CA LYS A 173 10.78 30.91 7.39
C LYS A 173 9.45 31.62 7.61
N ARG A 174 9.38 32.51 8.59
CA ARG A 174 8.21 33.38 8.85
C ARG A 174 8.63 34.82 9.01
N GLU A 175 7.84 35.75 8.51
CA GLU A 175 8.02 37.16 8.85
C GLU A 175 7.35 37.46 10.19
N LYS A 176 8.13 37.93 11.15
CA LYS A 176 7.65 38.35 12.46
C LYS A 176 7.74 39.86 12.56
N TYR A 177 6.59 40.53 12.51
CA TYR A 177 6.51 41.96 12.70
C TYR A 177 6.30 42.29 14.17
N ILE A 178 7.14 43.18 14.70
CA ILE A 178 6.95 43.79 16.01
C ILE A 178 6.55 45.24 15.78
N HIS A 179 5.28 45.54 16.02
CA HIS A 179 4.70 46.87 15.88
C HIS A 179 4.84 47.61 17.21
N TYR A 180 5.61 48.68 17.20
CA TYR A 180 5.76 49.61 18.32
C TYR A 180 4.82 50.78 18.09
N LEU A 181 3.75 50.86 18.88
CA LEU A 181 2.80 51.95 18.84
C LEU A 181 3.21 52.97 19.91
N SER A 182 3.70 54.14 19.50
CA SER A 182 4.24 55.17 20.40
C SER A 182 3.75 56.56 20.03
N HIS A 183 3.77 57.48 21.00
CA HIS A 183 3.52 58.91 20.76
C HIS A 183 4.73 59.65 20.18
N LYS A 184 5.92 59.01 20.11
CA LYS A 184 7.16 59.65 19.66
C LYS A 184 7.30 59.68 18.13
N PRO A 185 7.81 60.77 17.55
CA PRO A 185 8.01 60.87 16.11
C PRO A 185 9.03 59.85 15.60
N ILE A 186 8.71 59.20 14.49
CA ILE A 186 9.57 58.22 13.81
C ILE A 186 10.82 58.94 13.28
N PRO A 187 12.06 58.44 13.52
CA PRO A 187 13.26 58.99 12.91
C PRO A 187 13.17 58.85 11.38
N GLN A 188 13.07 59.98 10.66
CA GLN A 188 13.02 59.93 9.20
C GLN A 188 14.40 59.60 8.61
N PRO A 189 14.48 58.71 7.61
CA PRO A 189 15.72 58.47 6.89
C PRO A 189 16.16 59.75 6.16
N LYS A 190 17.43 60.12 6.28
CA LYS A 190 18.00 61.29 5.60
C LYS A 190 18.08 61.01 4.09
N LEU A 191 17.27 61.68 3.29
CA LEU A 191 17.33 61.61 1.83
C LEU A 191 18.69 62.10 1.29
N PRO A 192 19.31 61.40 0.32
CA PRO A 192 20.53 61.85 -0.35
C PRO A 192 20.37 63.24 -0.98
N ALA A 193 21.41 64.07 -0.93
CA ALA A 193 21.35 65.49 -1.30
C ALA A 193 20.93 65.76 -2.76
N TYR A 194 21.09 64.79 -3.67
CA TYR A 194 20.71 64.89 -5.08
C TYR A 194 19.19 65.00 -5.31
N PHE A 195 18.36 64.51 -4.38
CA PHE A 195 16.89 64.55 -4.51
C PHE A 195 16.25 65.88 -4.08
N LYS A 196 17.04 66.92 -3.76
CA LYS A 196 16.52 68.18 -3.20
C LYS A 196 16.09 69.22 -4.23
N THR A 197 16.14 68.94 -5.53
CA THR A 197 15.69 69.90 -6.55
C THR A 197 14.15 69.88 -6.66
N PRO A 198 13.48 71.05 -6.75
CA PRO A 198 12.01 71.14 -6.77
C PRO A 198 11.36 70.34 -7.91
N SER A 199 12.05 70.25 -9.05
CA SER A 199 11.59 69.52 -10.24
C SER A 199 11.67 68.00 -10.08
N ALA A 200 12.72 67.48 -9.44
CA ALA A 200 12.83 66.05 -9.16
C ALA A 200 11.83 65.61 -8.08
N LEU A 201 11.66 66.41 -7.02
CA LEU A 201 10.69 66.13 -5.96
C LEU A 201 9.24 66.17 -6.47
N GLY A 202 8.93 67.10 -7.38
CA GLY A 202 7.62 67.21 -8.03
C GLY A 202 7.33 66.03 -8.96
N PHE A 203 8.33 65.57 -9.72
CA PHE A 203 8.20 64.39 -10.58
C PHE A 203 7.99 63.10 -9.75
N LEU A 204 8.78 62.88 -8.70
CA LEU A 204 8.63 61.72 -7.80
C LEU A 204 7.28 61.70 -7.07
N ASN A 205 6.73 62.87 -6.73
CA ASN A 205 5.44 62.97 -6.06
C ASN A 205 4.25 62.99 -7.02
N SER A 206 4.48 63.11 -8.34
CA SER A 206 3.44 63.10 -9.35
C SER A 206 2.68 61.78 -9.35
N SER A 207 1.38 61.85 -9.59
CA SER A 207 0.53 60.67 -9.79
C SER A 207 1.03 59.81 -10.94
N THR A 208 1.61 60.42 -11.97
CA THR A 208 2.19 59.73 -13.14
C THR A 208 3.38 58.87 -12.76
N TYR A 209 4.37 59.38 -12.01
CA TYR A 209 5.52 58.58 -11.58
C TYR A 209 5.10 57.48 -10.61
N LYS A 210 4.22 57.77 -9.65
CA LYS A 210 3.67 56.75 -8.72
C LYS A 210 2.90 55.67 -9.47
N SER A 211 2.14 56.02 -10.51
CA SER A 211 1.44 55.06 -11.37
C SER A 211 2.42 54.24 -12.22
N LEU A 212 3.47 54.88 -12.76
CA LEU A 212 4.50 54.22 -13.56
C LEU A 212 5.28 53.22 -12.70
N MET A 213 5.77 53.62 -11.54
CA MET A 213 6.46 52.73 -10.60
C MET A 213 5.55 51.61 -10.12
N ARG A 214 4.27 51.89 -9.79
CA ARG A 214 3.29 50.83 -9.48
C ARG A 214 3.08 49.87 -10.64
N SER A 215 3.04 50.36 -11.89
CA SER A 215 2.91 49.50 -13.06
C SER A 215 4.17 48.70 -13.35
N VAL A 216 5.35 49.25 -13.09
CA VAL A 216 6.64 48.56 -13.22
C VAL A 216 6.79 47.52 -12.12
N ASP A 217 6.56 47.86 -10.85
CA ASP A 217 6.52 46.91 -9.73
C ASP A 217 5.48 45.81 -9.95
N PHE A 218 4.30 46.16 -10.49
CA PHE A 218 3.27 45.20 -10.86
C PHE A 218 3.75 44.27 -11.97
N MET A 219 4.33 44.80 -13.05
CA MET A 219 4.90 44.03 -14.17
C MET A 219 6.07 43.14 -13.73
N GLN A 220 6.93 43.62 -12.84
CA GLN A 220 8.03 42.86 -12.26
C GLN A 220 7.51 41.74 -11.34
N SER A 221 6.50 42.04 -10.50
CA SER A 221 5.84 41.04 -9.64
C SER A 221 5.08 39.97 -10.42
N LEU A 222 4.68 40.23 -11.66
CA LEU A 222 4.01 39.25 -12.53
C LEU A 222 5.00 38.24 -13.12
N ASN A 223 6.29 38.56 -13.16
CA ASN A 223 7.34 37.74 -13.76
C ASN A 223 8.15 36.92 -12.74
N GLU A 224 7.94 37.10 -11.44
CA GLU A 224 8.69 36.39 -10.39
C GLU A 224 7.82 35.33 -9.73
N ASN A 225 8.10 34.05 -9.98
CA ASN A 225 7.55 32.96 -9.16
C ASN A 225 8.20 33.03 -7.77
N ARG A 226 7.42 33.39 -6.75
CA ARG A 226 7.87 33.43 -5.37
C ARG A 226 7.36 32.22 -4.60
N ILE A 227 8.27 31.49 -3.97
CA ILE A 227 7.98 30.29 -3.18
C ILE A 227 7.65 30.69 -1.75
N ASN A 228 6.54 30.17 -1.22
CA ASN A 228 6.17 30.34 0.17
C ASN A 228 7.02 29.41 1.06
N ARG A 229 7.89 29.99 1.89
CA ARG A 229 8.71 29.23 2.85
C ARG A 229 8.10 29.16 4.24
N SER A 230 6.89 29.71 4.44
CA SER A 230 6.18 29.61 5.73
C SER A 230 5.40 28.33 5.92
N TYR A 231 5.27 27.54 4.86
CA TYR A 231 4.70 26.20 4.88
C TYR A 231 5.79 25.15 4.65
N ILE A 232 5.62 24.02 5.31
CA ILE A 232 6.29 22.78 4.95
C ILE A 232 5.60 22.26 3.71
N ASN A 233 6.27 22.38 2.56
CA ASN A 233 5.80 21.83 1.30
C ASN A 233 6.44 20.46 1.08
N PHE A 234 5.63 19.43 0.81
CA PHE A 234 6.13 18.08 0.60
C PHE A 234 5.33 17.33 -0.48
N CYS A 235 5.94 16.26 -0.98
CA CYS A 235 5.34 15.30 -1.89
C CYS A 235 5.28 13.92 -1.24
N LEU A 236 4.29 13.12 -1.60
CA LEU A 236 4.22 11.71 -1.24
C LEU A 236 4.60 10.87 -2.45
N ARG A 237 5.55 9.97 -2.27
CA ARG A 237 5.95 8.95 -3.25
C ARG A 237 5.34 7.62 -2.86
N ILE A 238 4.61 7.01 -3.79
CA ILE A 238 3.99 5.70 -3.65
C ILE A 238 4.68 4.78 -4.66
N GLU A 239 5.19 3.66 -4.19
CA GLU A 239 5.89 2.69 -5.02
C GLU A 239 5.37 1.28 -4.73
N ASN A 240 4.91 0.57 -5.75
CA ASN A 240 4.59 -0.84 -5.59
C ASN A 240 5.90 -1.64 -5.47
N SER A 241 6.21 -2.07 -4.24
CA SER A 241 7.37 -2.89 -3.90
C SER A 241 7.06 -4.39 -3.88
N GLY A 242 5.81 -4.77 -4.14
CA GLY A 242 5.36 -6.15 -4.26
C GLY A 242 5.54 -6.72 -5.67
N GLU A 243 5.12 -7.97 -5.82
CA GLU A 243 5.24 -8.74 -7.07
C GLU A 243 3.95 -8.72 -7.90
N VAL A 244 2.89 -8.11 -7.39
CA VAL A 244 1.58 -8.06 -8.04
C VAL A 244 0.97 -6.66 -8.10
N PRO A 245 0.10 -6.39 -9.09
CA PRO A 245 -0.57 -5.11 -9.19
C PRO A 245 -1.53 -4.83 -8.03
N ILE A 246 -1.57 -3.58 -7.59
CA ILE A 246 -2.56 -3.10 -6.60
C ILE A 246 -3.56 -2.22 -7.34
N SER A 247 -4.84 -2.61 -7.30
CA SER A 247 -5.91 -1.87 -7.99
C SER A 247 -6.91 -1.23 -7.02
N ASN A 248 -7.57 -0.16 -7.49
CA ASN A 248 -8.64 0.56 -6.79
C ASN A 248 -8.28 0.96 -5.36
N TYR A 249 -7.05 1.47 -5.17
CA TYR A 249 -6.57 1.84 -3.85
C TYR A 249 -6.90 3.30 -3.50
N LYS A 250 -7.04 3.55 -2.20
CA LYS A 250 -7.11 4.89 -1.62
C LYS A 250 -6.14 4.99 -0.45
N ILE A 251 -5.68 6.21 -0.15
CA ILE A 251 -4.75 6.47 0.95
C ILE A 251 -5.41 7.45 1.90
N GLU A 252 -5.57 7.06 3.15
CA GLU A 252 -6.05 7.91 4.22
C GLU A 252 -4.84 8.40 5.01
N ILE A 253 -4.70 9.71 5.15
CA ILE A 253 -3.66 10.35 5.96
C ILE A 253 -4.29 11.13 7.10
N ALA A 254 -3.68 11.04 8.28
CA ALA A 254 -4.10 11.75 9.48
C ALA A 254 -2.88 12.24 10.26
N PHE A 255 -2.93 13.49 10.72
CA PHE A 255 -1.84 14.09 11.50
C PHE A 255 -2.14 14.07 13.00
N GLY A 256 -1.11 13.77 13.80
CA GLY A 256 -1.23 13.61 15.27
C GLY A 256 -1.39 14.90 16.09
N GLY A 257 -1.32 16.08 15.46
CA GLY A 257 -1.37 17.39 16.14
C GLY A 257 -0.23 18.32 15.71
N GLY A 258 -0.12 19.51 16.33
CA GLY A 258 0.96 20.47 16.04
C GLY A 258 0.82 21.24 14.72
N ILE A 259 -0.40 21.25 14.15
CA ILE A 259 -0.70 21.87 12.86
C ILE A 259 -1.68 23.02 13.08
N GLU A 260 -1.27 24.22 12.65
CA GLU A 260 -2.12 25.40 12.57
C GLU A 260 -3.03 25.31 11.35
N GLU A 261 -2.46 24.92 10.21
CA GLU A 261 -3.17 24.90 8.94
C GLU A 261 -2.63 23.81 8.00
N LEU A 262 -3.54 23.08 7.36
CA LEU A 262 -3.22 22.08 6.33
C LEU A 262 -3.92 22.49 5.04
N LYS A 263 -3.14 22.80 4.00
CA LYS A 263 -3.64 23.28 2.71
C LYS A 263 -2.99 22.53 1.57
N PHE A 264 -3.65 22.62 0.43
CA PHE A 264 -3.10 22.18 -0.84
C PHE A 264 -2.62 23.41 -1.60
N ASP A 265 -1.49 23.28 -2.29
CA ASP A 265 -1.02 24.27 -3.26
C ASP A 265 -0.71 25.66 -2.66
N LYS A 266 -0.02 25.67 -1.52
CA LYS A 266 0.56 26.89 -0.92
C LYS A 266 2.03 27.09 -1.29
N VAL A 267 2.54 26.36 -2.28
CA VAL A 267 3.96 26.40 -2.67
C VAL A 267 4.34 27.78 -3.23
N TYR A 268 3.45 28.43 -3.97
CA TYR A 268 3.73 29.70 -4.66
C TYR A 268 2.84 30.86 -4.19
N GLU A 269 3.35 32.10 -4.26
CA GLU A 269 2.62 33.32 -3.89
C GLU A 269 1.41 33.60 -4.78
N LYS A 270 1.57 33.36 -6.08
CA LYS A 270 0.52 33.48 -7.09
C LYS A 270 0.30 32.10 -7.69
N THR A 271 -0.85 31.50 -7.41
CA THR A 271 -1.24 30.23 -8.03
C THR A 271 -1.60 30.49 -9.49
N MET A 272 -0.65 30.36 -10.43
CA MET A 272 -1.04 30.10 -11.82
C MET A 272 -1.72 28.73 -11.83
N MET A 273 -2.92 28.66 -12.40
CA MET A 273 -3.81 27.49 -12.36
C MET A 273 -3.10 26.17 -12.68
N ASP A 274 -2.71 25.42 -11.65
CA ASP A 274 -2.30 24.02 -11.79
C ASP A 274 -3.54 23.11 -11.60
N PHE A 275 -4.52 23.32 -12.47
CA PHE A 275 -5.76 22.54 -12.54
C PHE A 275 -5.71 21.42 -13.59
N ASN A 276 -4.74 21.45 -14.49
CA ASN A 276 -4.65 20.50 -15.60
C ASN A 276 -3.49 19.51 -15.38
N GLY A 277 -3.79 18.36 -14.76
CA GLY A 277 -2.88 17.21 -14.81
C GLY A 277 -2.73 16.35 -13.57
N ARG A 278 -3.39 16.68 -12.45
CA ARG A 278 -3.24 15.88 -11.22
C ARG A 278 -3.68 14.43 -11.45
N ASN A 279 -2.83 13.50 -11.04
CA ASN A 279 -3.04 12.05 -11.04
C ASN A 279 -3.86 11.54 -9.84
N PHE A 280 -4.43 12.43 -9.01
CA PHE A 280 -5.26 12.06 -7.85
C PHE A 280 -6.31 13.13 -7.52
N THR A 281 -7.23 12.78 -6.62
CA THR A 281 -8.24 13.65 -6.01
C THR A 281 -8.16 13.57 -4.48
N ILE A 282 -8.66 14.58 -3.77
CA ILE A 282 -8.63 14.63 -2.29
C ILE A 282 -10.04 14.84 -1.75
N ASN A 283 -10.48 13.93 -0.89
CA ASN A 283 -11.63 14.10 0.00
C ASN A 283 -11.15 14.51 1.40
N ARG A 284 -11.91 15.36 2.10
CA ARG A 284 -11.52 15.92 3.41
C ARG A 284 -12.56 15.54 4.47
N PRO A 285 -12.49 14.31 5.02
CA PRO A 285 -13.49 13.81 5.96
C PRO A 285 -13.42 14.47 7.35
N GLY A 286 -12.32 15.13 7.71
CA GLY A 286 -12.17 15.79 9.00
C GLY A 286 -11.06 16.83 9.02
N ASN A 287 -10.86 17.45 10.18
CA ASN A 287 -9.74 18.38 10.39
C ASN A 287 -8.43 17.59 10.37
N PHE A 288 -7.49 18.03 9.53
CA PHE A 288 -6.17 17.40 9.36
C PHE A 288 -6.21 15.91 8.95
N THR A 289 -7.33 15.46 8.36
CA THR A 289 -7.47 14.11 7.81
C THR A 289 -7.87 14.21 6.36
N TRP A 290 -7.06 13.65 5.47
CA TRP A 290 -7.30 13.66 4.03
C TRP A 290 -7.38 12.24 3.50
N GLN A 291 -8.23 12.03 2.51
CA GLN A 291 -8.31 10.80 1.75
C GLN A 291 -7.92 11.11 0.31
N ILE A 292 -6.82 10.52 -0.12
CA ILE A 292 -6.27 10.65 -1.46
C ILE A 292 -6.77 9.48 -2.29
N VAL A 293 -7.38 9.77 -3.43
CA VAL A 293 -7.88 8.77 -4.39
C VAL A 293 -7.15 8.97 -5.71
N ALA A 294 -6.35 7.99 -6.10
CA ALA A 294 -5.62 8.01 -7.35
C ALA A 294 -6.59 8.04 -8.55
N ARG A 295 -6.22 8.73 -9.62
CA ARG A 295 -6.91 8.64 -10.92
C ARG A 295 -6.46 7.39 -11.68
N ALA A 296 -5.19 7.03 -11.54
CA ALA A 296 -4.68 5.74 -11.99
C ALA A 296 -5.21 4.67 -11.04
N ASN A 297 -6.07 3.79 -11.56
CA ASN A 297 -6.74 2.77 -10.73
C ASN A 297 -5.89 1.52 -10.50
N VAL A 298 -4.65 1.46 -11.01
CA VAL A 298 -3.76 0.30 -10.89
C VAL A 298 -2.32 0.78 -10.74
N LEU A 299 -1.58 0.20 -9.79
CA LEU A 299 -0.13 0.28 -9.66
C LEU A 299 0.45 -1.10 -9.95
N VAL A 300 1.11 -1.30 -11.10
CA VAL A 300 1.82 -2.56 -11.37
C VAL A 300 3.17 -2.58 -10.61
N PRO A 301 3.84 -3.75 -10.47
CA PRO A 301 5.11 -3.82 -9.78
C PRO A 301 6.13 -2.81 -10.32
N LEU A 302 6.87 -2.16 -9.42
CA LEU A 302 7.85 -1.10 -9.70
C LEU A 302 7.26 0.25 -10.18
N ASP A 303 5.94 0.35 -10.36
CA ASP A 303 5.29 1.65 -10.63
C ASP A 303 5.52 2.61 -9.49
N LYS A 304 5.68 3.88 -9.85
CA LYS A 304 5.93 5.00 -8.94
C LYS A 304 4.96 6.12 -9.26
N GLU A 305 4.23 6.56 -8.26
CA GLU A 305 3.36 7.71 -8.34
C GLU A 305 3.83 8.77 -7.33
N ILE A 306 3.83 10.02 -7.76
CA ILE A 306 4.17 11.16 -6.89
C ILE A 306 2.96 12.04 -6.79
N TYR A 307 2.50 12.25 -5.56
CA TYR A 307 1.47 13.21 -5.23
C TYR A 307 2.12 14.47 -4.68
N ARG A 308 1.87 15.60 -5.33
CA ARG A 308 2.56 16.87 -5.06
C ARG A 308 1.67 17.87 -4.32
N SER A 309 2.29 18.95 -3.87
CA SER A 309 1.63 20.18 -3.41
C SER A 309 0.85 20.06 -2.09
N PHE A 310 1.35 19.22 -1.18
CA PHE A 310 0.88 19.22 0.21
C PHE A 310 1.61 20.32 0.99
N SER A 311 0.87 21.13 1.75
CA SER A 311 1.43 22.27 2.49
C SER A 311 0.93 22.28 3.93
N ILE A 312 1.85 22.24 4.89
CA ILE A 312 1.54 22.26 6.33
C ILE A 312 2.10 23.53 6.96
N ARG A 313 1.27 24.22 7.73
CA ARG A 313 1.69 25.26 8.65
C ARG A 313 1.74 24.68 10.05
N PRO A 314 2.93 24.48 10.64
CA PRO A 314 3.04 24.01 12.01
C PRO A 314 2.59 25.08 13.00
N SER A 315 2.15 24.67 14.20
CA SER A 315 1.72 25.60 15.25
C SER A 315 2.87 26.11 16.13
N GLU A 316 3.99 25.39 16.19
CA GLU A 316 5.12 25.70 17.06
C GLU A 316 6.35 26.19 16.28
N GLU A 317 7.36 26.70 16.98
CA GLU A 317 8.59 27.15 16.33
C GLU A 317 9.49 25.99 15.91
N GLN A 318 9.44 24.84 16.58
CA GLN A 318 10.17 23.64 16.18
C GLN A 318 9.47 22.39 16.71
N GLY A 319 9.64 21.26 16.05
CA GLY A 319 9.09 19.99 16.53
C GLY A 319 9.09 18.91 15.46
N THR A 320 8.34 17.84 15.74
CA THR A 320 8.16 16.71 14.82
C THR A 320 6.66 16.51 14.57
N LEU A 321 6.25 16.55 13.30
CA LEU A 321 4.90 16.21 12.88
C LEU A 321 4.87 14.73 12.48
N ILE A 322 3.91 13.99 13.02
CA ILE A 322 3.68 12.58 12.67
C ILE A 322 2.46 12.52 11.76
N MET A 323 2.66 11.99 10.55
CA MET A 323 1.61 11.69 9.58
C MET A 323 1.39 10.18 9.55
N ASN A 324 0.27 9.72 10.07
CA ASN A 324 -0.13 8.33 9.93
C ASN A 324 -0.82 8.15 8.58
N TYR A 325 -0.50 7.08 7.88
CA TYR A 325 -1.16 6.71 6.63
C TYR A 325 -1.77 5.31 6.72
N LYS A 326 -2.83 5.12 5.96
CA LYS A 326 -3.49 3.84 5.75
C LYS A 326 -3.87 3.71 4.28
N LEU A 327 -3.20 2.81 3.57
CA LEU A 327 -3.55 2.42 2.21
C LEU A 327 -4.57 1.27 2.26
N LEU A 328 -5.65 1.42 1.50
CA LEU A 328 -6.76 0.46 1.42
C LEU A 328 -7.01 0.11 -0.04
N SER A 329 -6.93 -1.18 -0.37
CA SER A 329 -7.43 -1.75 -1.63
C SER A 329 -8.42 -2.89 -1.34
N SER A 330 -8.98 -3.50 -2.39
CA SER A 330 -9.87 -4.68 -2.25
C SER A 330 -9.18 -5.91 -1.67
N GLU A 331 -7.86 -6.03 -1.82
CA GLU A 331 -7.09 -7.25 -1.55
C GLU A 331 -5.93 -7.03 -0.58
N TYR A 332 -5.59 -5.77 -0.31
CA TYR A 332 -4.41 -5.40 0.47
C TYR A 332 -4.68 -4.16 1.33
N THR A 333 -4.07 -4.13 2.51
CA THR A 333 -4.09 -2.97 3.40
C THR A 333 -2.72 -2.81 4.03
N LYS A 334 -2.21 -1.58 4.05
CA LYS A 334 -0.96 -1.24 4.72
C LYS A 334 -1.12 0.03 5.53
N GLU A 335 -0.58 0.01 6.74
CA GLU A 335 -0.52 1.17 7.62
C GLU A 335 0.94 1.52 7.91
N GLY A 336 1.19 2.79 8.18
CA GLY A 336 2.51 3.27 8.55
C GLY A 336 2.48 4.73 8.97
N LYS A 337 3.67 5.29 9.17
CA LYS A 337 3.85 6.68 9.59
C LYS A 337 5.02 7.32 8.85
N LEU A 338 4.91 8.63 8.66
CA LEU A 338 5.98 9.50 8.16
C LEU A 338 6.25 10.60 9.18
N GLU A 339 7.50 10.99 9.32
CA GLU A 339 7.97 11.95 10.32
C GLU A 339 8.57 13.19 9.65
N ILE A 340 8.10 14.37 10.04
CA ILE A 340 8.57 15.66 9.53
C ILE A 340 9.14 16.45 10.70
N ASN A 341 10.46 16.53 10.80
CA ASN A 341 11.11 17.42 11.76
C ASN A 341 11.23 18.80 11.13
N TYR A 342 10.86 19.83 11.90
CA TYR A 342 10.91 21.18 11.40
C TYR A 342 11.44 22.18 12.42
N LYS A 343 12.00 23.26 11.88
CA LYS A 343 12.41 24.44 12.65
C LYS A 343 12.01 25.72 11.91
N THR A 344 11.48 26.67 12.66
CA THR A 344 10.98 27.95 12.16
C THR A 344 11.99 29.05 12.42
N VAL A 345 12.46 29.68 11.35
CA VAL A 345 13.33 30.84 11.37
C VAL A 345 12.48 32.09 11.22
N ASN A 346 12.36 32.86 12.30
CA ASN A 346 11.62 34.12 12.28
C ASN A 346 12.52 35.27 11.76
N ILE A 347 12.12 35.86 10.64
CA ILE A 347 12.72 37.07 10.08
C ILE A 347 11.99 38.27 10.72
N VAL A 348 12.71 38.98 11.60
CA VAL A 348 12.09 40.01 12.45
C VAL A 348 12.16 41.37 11.77
N GLU A 349 11.00 41.98 11.56
CA GLU A 349 10.88 43.37 11.11
C GLU A 349 10.24 44.23 12.21
N ARG A 350 10.85 45.37 12.52
CA ARG A 350 10.33 46.29 13.55
C ARG A 350 9.68 47.48 12.86
N LYS A 351 8.38 47.66 13.09
CA LYS A 351 7.60 48.78 12.53
C LYS A 351 7.18 49.71 13.65
N TYR A 352 7.24 51.01 13.39
CA TYR A 352 6.89 52.05 14.36
C TYR A 352 5.69 52.82 13.84
N TYR A 353 4.65 52.93 14.68
CA TYR A 353 3.42 53.64 14.36
C TYR A 353 3.18 54.73 15.38
N ILE A 354 2.73 55.89 14.90
CA ILE A 354 2.29 56.98 15.76
C ILE A 354 0.82 56.75 16.07
N ILE A 355 0.48 56.64 17.35
CA ILE A 355 -0.90 56.49 17.81
C ILE A 355 -1.48 57.80 18.36
N PRO A 356 -2.81 57.99 18.33
CA PRO A 356 -3.47 59.13 18.97
C PRO A 356 -3.16 59.19 20.47
N ALA A 357 -3.18 60.39 21.06
CA ALA A 357 -2.85 60.62 22.47
C ALA A 357 -3.77 59.86 23.46
N GLU A 358 -4.96 59.48 23.00
CA GLU A 358 -5.97 58.73 23.77
C GLU A 358 -5.66 57.22 23.86
N GLU A 359 -4.80 56.70 22.99
CA GLU A 359 -4.40 55.30 22.98
C GLU A 359 -3.13 55.05 23.80
N LYS A 360 -3.09 53.91 24.50
CA LYS A 360 -1.91 53.48 25.26
C LYS A 360 -0.84 52.91 24.32
N GLU A 361 0.42 53.30 24.59
CA GLU A 361 1.58 52.69 23.96
C GLU A 361 1.60 51.18 24.24
N ARG A 362 1.86 50.39 23.20
CA ARG A 362 1.86 48.93 23.28
C ARG A 362 2.72 48.33 22.18
N GLN A 363 3.05 47.06 22.37
CA GLN A 363 3.71 46.24 21.35
C GLN A 363 2.72 45.20 20.85
N GLU A 364 2.59 45.11 19.53
CA GLU A 364 1.78 44.09 18.88
C GLU A 364 2.69 43.22 18.02
N ILE A 365 2.50 41.90 18.08
CA ILE A 365 3.25 40.95 17.25
C ILE A 365 2.29 40.39 16.21
N SER A 366 2.68 40.43 14.94
CA SER A 366 1.95 39.78 13.86
C SER A 366 2.88 38.95 13.00
N TYR A 367 2.39 37.83 12.49
CA TYR A 367 3.13 36.97 11.58
C TYR A 367 2.59 37.11 10.16
N LYS A 368 3.48 37.13 9.17
CA LYS A 368 3.12 37.00 7.75
C LYS A 368 3.90 35.88 7.09
N ASP A 369 3.33 35.39 5.99
CA ASP A 369 3.99 34.43 5.12
C ASP A 369 5.23 35.08 4.49
N TYR A 370 6.31 34.31 4.44
CA TYR A 370 7.57 34.68 3.82
C TYR A 370 7.65 34.06 2.42
N PHE A 371 7.91 34.91 1.43
CA PHE A 371 7.99 34.54 0.03
C PHE A 371 9.37 34.87 -0.53
N GLU A 372 10.01 33.88 -1.14
CA GLU A 372 11.37 33.97 -1.69
C GLU A 372 11.32 33.78 -3.20
N THR A 373 12.02 34.61 -3.97
CA THR A 373 12.08 34.48 -5.43
C THR A 373 12.82 33.18 -5.80
N GLU A 374 12.23 32.39 -6.71
CA GLU A 374 12.85 31.20 -7.27
C GLU A 374 14.01 31.65 -8.18
N ASN A 375 15.24 31.69 -7.65
CA ASN A 375 16.42 31.93 -8.49
C ASN A 375 16.62 30.70 -9.39
N GLU A 376 16.63 30.89 -10.72
CA GLU A 376 16.84 29.87 -11.77
C GLU A 376 18.25 29.21 -11.77
N ASP A 377 18.90 29.06 -10.62
CA ASP A 377 20.20 28.39 -10.50
C ASP A 377 20.07 27.13 -9.63
N ARG A 378 19.47 26.06 -10.17
CA ARG A 378 19.74 24.66 -9.79
C ARG A 378 19.54 23.70 -10.95
#